data_AF-A0A6G3SGX4-F1
#
_entry.id   AF-A0A6G3SGX4-F1
#
_cell.length_a   1.000
_cell.length_b   1.000
_cell.length_c   1.000
_cell.angle_alpha   90.00
_cell.angle_beta   90.00
_cell.angle_gamma   90.00
#
_symmetry.space_group_name_H-M   'P 1'
#
loop_
_entity.id
_entity.type
_entity.pdbx_description
1 polymer ?
#
loop_
_entity_poly.entity_id
_entity_poly.type
_entity_poly.pdbx_seq_one_letter_code
_entity_poly.pdbx_strand_id
1 'polypeptide(L)'
;MMSRLGSRASLIAVTTMALALPAASAYADAAPKNCNAQQKTVNRHQATVDSLTARFQAEQAKEAELYDDLQDATGQVDHLADRLGDLNDQINDADPTSAAYGDLTAQRDATKQDLTKAQKQERAAYEAWSAFKPDAELAGQRKKANTLLKGATTRLATCQNSLPA
;
A
#
# COMPACT_ATOMS: atom_id res chain seq x y z
N MET A 1 -23.70 11.47 -17.79
CA MET A 1 -22.89 12.17 -16.77
C MET A 1 -23.29 11.68 -15.37
N MET A 2 -22.59 10.67 -14.86
CA MET A 2 -22.73 10.24 -13.46
C MET A 2 -21.52 10.77 -12.69
N SER A 3 -21.77 11.74 -11.81
CA SER A 3 -20.83 12.21 -10.81
C SER A 3 -20.48 11.05 -9.87
N ARG A 4 -19.24 10.55 -9.94
CA ARG A 4 -18.67 9.74 -8.84
C ARG A 4 -17.78 10.63 -8.01
N LEU A 5 -18.42 11.23 -6.99
CA LEU A 5 -17.76 11.83 -5.85
C LEU A 5 -16.78 10.82 -5.24
N GLY A 6 -15.63 11.34 -4.84
CA GLY A 6 -14.52 10.59 -4.30
C GLY A 6 -14.89 9.72 -3.11
N SER A 7 -14.57 8.44 -3.22
CA SER A 7 -14.31 7.59 -2.08
C SER A 7 -12.82 7.69 -1.79
N ARG A 8 -12.46 8.75 -1.05
CA ARG A 8 -11.16 8.85 -0.40
C ARG A 8 -10.94 7.55 0.37
N ALA A 9 -9.89 6.81 0.03
CA ALA A 9 -9.40 5.70 0.82
C ALA A 9 -9.28 6.21 2.27
N SER A 10 -10.18 5.72 3.11
CA SER A 10 -10.10 5.93 4.54
C SER A 10 -8.85 5.18 4.99
N LEU A 11 -7.73 5.89 5.06
CA LEU A 11 -6.60 5.51 5.88
C LEU A 11 -7.16 5.32 7.28
N ILE A 12 -7.47 4.07 7.61
CA ILE A 12 -7.68 3.65 8.98
C ILE A 12 -6.35 3.91 9.64
N ALA A 13 -6.23 5.08 10.25
CA ALA A 13 -5.25 5.34 11.27
C ALA A 13 -5.52 4.30 12.34
N VAL A 14 -4.85 3.16 12.24
CA VAL A 14 -4.72 2.24 13.36
C VAL A 14 -3.94 3.04 14.38
N THR A 15 -4.68 3.72 15.25
CA THR A 15 -4.20 4.23 16.52
C THR A 15 -3.52 3.04 17.18
N THR A 16 -2.21 2.92 16.97
CA THR A 16 -1.36 2.18 17.87
C THR A 16 -1.57 2.90 19.19
N MET A 17 -2.39 2.30 20.05
CA MET A 17 -2.23 2.50 21.48
C MET A 17 -0.82 2.03 21.76
N ALA A 18 0.13 2.97 21.62
CA ALA A 18 1.33 2.96 22.40
C ALA A 18 0.80 2.82 23.82
N LEU A 19 0.87 1.60 24.35
CA LEU A 19 0.94 1.39 25.78
C LEU A 19 2.18 2.21 26.18
N ALA A 20 1.95 3.48 26.47
CA ALA A 20 2.87 4.33 27.18
C ALA A 20 2.99 3.65 28.55
N LEU A 21 3.88 2.66 28.61
CA LEU A 21 4.45 2.24 29.88
C LEU A 21 4.94 3.53 30.50
N PRO A 22 4.44 3.90 31.69
CA PRO A 22 4.87 5.11 32.36
C PRO A 22 6.39 5.07 32.38
N ALA A 23 7.01 6.18 31.97
CA ALA A 23 8.44 6.35 32.09
C ALA A 23 8.79 6.15 33.57
N ALA A 24 9.17 4.94 33.93
CA ALA A 24 9.68 4.60 35.25
C ALA A 24 11.14 5.08 35.33
N SER A 25 11.38 6.34 34.97
CA SER A 25 12.61 7.07 35.26
C SER A 25 12.55 7.55 36.71
N ALA A 26 12.49 6.60 37.64
CA ALA A 26 12.68 6.81 39.08
C ALA A 26 13.10 5.54 39.85
N TYR A 27 13.16 4.37 39.21
CA TYR A 27 13.53 3.10 39.88
C TYR A 27 14.68 2.35 39.20
N ALA A 28 15.53 3.06 38.44
CA ALA A 28 16.66 2.43 37.75
C ALA A 28 17.68 1.79 38.72
N ASP A 29 17.78 2.28 39.96
CA ASP A 29 18.83 1.86 40.90
C ASP A 29 18.41 0.81 41.95
N ALA A 30 17.13 0.42 42.03
CA ALA A 30 16.66 -0.55 43.03
C ALA A 30 15.86 -1.75 42.46
N ALA A 31 15.61 -1.82 41.14
CA ALA A 31 15.03 -3.02 40.55
C ALA A 31 16.06 -4.18 40.60
N PRO A 32 15.72 -5.38 41.09
CA PRO A 32 16.62 -6.52 41.09
C PRO A 32 17.14 -6.76 39.67
N LYS A 33 18.45 -7.07 39.54
CA LYS A 33 19.17 -7.23 38.24
C LYS A 33 18.39 -8.00 37.17
N ASN A 34 17.49 -8.91 37.57
CA ASN A 34 16.61 -9.66 36.70
C ASN A 34 15.60 -8.78 35.92
N CYS A 35 14.93 -7.81 36.55
CA CYS A 35 13.90 -7.01 35.86
C CYS A 35 14.51 -6.05 34.82
N ASN A 36 15.68 -5.46 35.10
CA ASN A 36 16.41 -4.64 34.13
C ASN A 36 16.88 -5.44 32.90
N ALA A 37 17.30 -6.70 33.09
CA ALA A 37 17.64 -7.59 31.98
C ALA A 37 16.41 -7.97 31.13
N GLN A 38 15.25 -8.15 31.78
CA GLN A 38 13.98 -8.39 31.09
C GLN A 38 13.50 -7.15 30.32
N GLN A 39 13.63 -5.95 30.89
CA GLN A 39 13.34 -4.69 30.18
C GLN A 39 14.20 -4.54 28.93
N LYS A 40 15.52 -4.80 29.01
CA LYS A 40 16.40 -4.80 27.82
C LYS A 40 15.96 -5.80 26.77
N THR A 41 15.44 -6.96 27.18
CA THR A 41 14.92 -7.98 26.26
C THR A 41 13.63 -7.55 25.58
N VAL A 42 12.70 -6.94 26.32
CA VAL A 42 11.50 -6.31 25.76
C VAL A 42 11.89 -5.25 24.72
N ASN A 43 12.80 -4.34 25.07
CA ASN A 43 13.23 -3.27 24.15
C ASN A 43 13.83 -3.83 22.85
N ARG A 44 14.64 -4.90 22.92
CA ARG A 44 15.18 -5.57 21.72
C ARG A 44 14.10 -6.21 20.85
N HIS A 45 13.14 -6.90 21.47
CA HIS A 45 12.03 -7.50 20.72
C HIS A 45 11.11 -6.43 20.13
N GLN A 46 10.86 -5.33 20.83
CA GLN A 46 10.10 -4.20 20.32
C GLN A 46 10.76 -3.62 19.07
N ALA A 47 12.06 -3.29 19.14
CA ALA A 47 12.79 -2.78 17.98
C ALA A 47 12.76 -3.74 16.77
N THR A 48 12.77 -5.05 17.03
CA THR A 48 12.64 -6.08 15.98
C THR A 48 11.23 -6.08 15.37
N VAL A 49 10.18 -6.01 16.22
CA VAL A 49 8.79 -5.93 15.74
C VAL A 49 8.56 -4.67 14.93
N ASP A 50 9.07 -3.53 15.38
CA ASP A 50 8.92 -2.24 14.70
C ASP A 50 9.57 -2.29 13.31
N SER A 51 10.79 -2.81 13.21
CA SER A 51 11.50 -2.97 11.94
C SER A 51 10.76 -3.90 10.97
N LEU A 52 10.30 -5.07 11.44
CA LEU A 52 9.57 -6.03 10.60
C LEU A 52 8.20 -5.48 10.18
N THR A 53 7.55 -4.71 11.05
CA THR A 53 6.26 -4.07 10.75
C THR A 53 6.42 -2.97 9.70
N ALA A 54 7.45 -2.14 9.81
CA ALA A 54 7.75 -1.11 8.83
C ALA A 54 8.03 -1.71 7.44
N ARG A 55 8.83 -2.79 7.38
CA ARG A 55 9.08 -3.51 6.12
C ARG A 55 7.79 -4.09 5.53
N PHE A 56 6.94 -4.70 6.36
CA PHE A 56 5.69 -5.28 5.91
C PHE A 56 4.69 -4.22 5.41
N GLN A 57 4.69 -3.04 6.02
CA GLN A 57 3.91 -1.91 5.54
C GLN A 57 4.45 -1.36 4.22
N ALA A 58 5.77 -1.30 4.05
CA ALA A 58 6.38 -0.88 2.80
C ALA A 58 6.04 -1.83 1.63
N GLU A 59 6.00 -3.14 1.86
CA GLU A 59 5.57 -4.11 0.84
C GLU A 59 4.10 -3.92 0.44
N GLN A 60 3.20 -3.74 1.42
CA GLN A 60 1.78 -3.47 1.13
C GLN A 60 1.60 -2.13 0.40
N ALA A 61 2.36 -1.10 0.78
CA ALA A 61 2.33 0.18 0.09
C ALA A 61 2.80 0.04 -1.36
N LYS A 62 3.83 -0.78 -1.60
CA LYS A 62 4.33 -1.04 -2.96
C LYS A 62 3.33 -1.83 -3.80
N GLU A 63 2.67 -2.83 -3.21
CA GLU A 63 1.60 -3.58 -3.88
C GLU A 63 0.45 -2.66 -4.30
N ALA A 64 0.03 -1.76 -3.40
CA ALA A 64 -1.00 -0.79 -3.66
C ALA A 64 -0.60 0.19 -4.78
N GLU A 65 0.62 0.73 -4.75
CA GLU A 65 1.16 1.60 -5.80
C GLU A 65 1.12 0.92 -7.18
N LEU A 66 1.59 -0.33 -7.27
CA LEU A 66 1.58 -1.10 -8.52
C LEU A 66 0.15 -1.39 -9.03
N TYR A 67 -0.79 -1.58 -8.11
CA TYR A 67 -2.19 -1.78 -8.46
C TYR A 67 -2.87 -0.49 -8.93
N ASP A 68 -2.56 0.64 -8.30
CA ASP A 68 -3.02 1.96 -8.72
C ASP A 68 -2.48 2.30 -10.12
N ASP A 69 -1.19 2.05 -10.39
CA ASP A 69 -0.58 2.21 -11.72
C ASP A 69 -1.30 1.38 -12.79
N LEU A 70 -1.71 0.15 -12.46
CA LEU A 70 -2.50 -0.71 -13.35
C LEU A 70 -3.89 -0.12 -13.60
N GLN A 71 -4.59 0.35 -12.55
CA GLN A 71 -5.91 0.95 -12.70
C GLN A 71 -5.88 2.21 -13.58
N ASP A 72 -4.90 3.08 -13.38
CA ASP A 72 -4.74 4.30 -14.17
C ASP A 72 -4.48 3.95 -15.65
N ALA A 73 -3.63 2.96 -15.92
CA ALA A 73 -3.34 2.52 -17.28
C ALA A 73 -4.55 1.89 -17.97
N THR A 74 -5.30 1.02 -17.28
CA THR A 74 -6.56 0.46 -17.80
C THR A 74 -7.60 1.56 -18.04
N GLY A 75 -7.74 2.52 -17.13
CA GLY A 75 -8.65 3.66 -17.31
C GLY A 75 -8.31 4.51 -18.53
N GLN A 76 -7.02 4.68 -18.84
CA GLN A 76 -6.59 5.38 -20.05
C GLN A 76 -6.95 4.60 -21.32
N VAL A 77 -6.80 3.27 -21.31
CA VAL A 77 -7.20 2.40 -22.43
C VAL A 77 -8.71 2.51 -22.68
N ASP A 78 -9.51 2.39 -21.63
CA ASP A 78 -10.97 2.49 -21.71
C ASP A 78 -11.42 3.84 -22.27
N HIS A 79 -10.86 4.95 -21.74
CA HIS A 79 -11.16 6.30 -22.23
C HIS A 79 -10.84 6.47 -23.72
N LEU A 80 -9.70 5.94 -24.18
CA LEU A 80 -9.31 6.03 -25.59
C LEU A 80 -10.16 5.13 -26.49
N ALA A 81 -10.59 3.96 -26.00
CA ALA A 81 -11.51 3.08 -26.72
C ALA A 81 -12.89 3.72 -26.88
N ASP A 82 -13.43 4.33 -25.83
CA ASP A 82 -14.68 5.09 -25.87
C ASP A 82 -14.58 6.27 -26.86
N ARG A 83 -13.49 7.03 -26.80
CA ARG A 83 -13.24 8.14 -27.74
C ARG A 83 -13.18 7.66 -29.19
N LEU A 84 -12.65 6.46 -29.46
CA LEU A 84 -12.67 5.87 -30.80
C LEU A 84 -14.09 5.51 -31.23
N GLY A 85 -14.93 4.99 -30.32
CA GLY A 85 -16.35 4.78 -30.56
C GLY A 85 -17.03 6.06 -31.00
N ASP A 86 -16.91 7.12 -30.20
CA ASP A 86 -17.49 8.44 -30.48
C ASP A 86 -17.03 9.01 -31.83
N LEU A 87 -15.73 8.89 -32.14
CA LEU A 87 -15.18 9.37 -33.40
C LEU A 87 -15.71 8.57 -34.60
N ASN A 88 -15.87 7.25 -34.46
CA ASN A 88 -16.44 6.43 -35.53
C ASN A 88 -17.90 6.79 -35.79
N ASP A 89 -18.69 7.04 -34.74
CA ASP A 89 -20.08 7.47 -34.88
C ASP A 89 -20.16 8.84 -35.57
N GLN A 90 -19.33 9.81 -35.15
CA GLN A 90 -19.25 11.13 -35.81
C GLN A 90 -18.82 11.05 -37.27
N ILE A 91 -17.89 10.14 -37.61
CA ILE A 91 -17.44 9.90 -38.99
C ILE A 91 -18.58 9.33 -39.84
N ASN A 92 -19.37 8.39 -39.28
CA ASN A 92 -20.50 7.78 -39.99
C ASN A 92 -21.61 8.79 -40.31
N ASP A 93 -21.79 9.79 -39.46
CA ASP A 93 -22.78 10.86 -39.64
C ASP A 93 -22.28 12.03 -40.51
N ALA A 94 -20.97 12.13 -40.76
CA ALA A 94 -20.37 13.25 -41.48
C ALA A 94 -20.39 13.04 -43.01
N ASP A 95 -20.55 14.13 -43.76
CA ASP A 95 -20.39 14.13 -45.22
C ASP A 95 -18.93 13.79 -45.59
N PRO A 96 -18.68 12.69 -46.35
CA PRO A 96 -17.34 12.23 -46.72
C PRO A 96 -16.51 13.25 -47.51
N THR A 97 -17.15 14.23 -48.15
CA THR A 97 -16.48 15.28 -48.94
C THR A 97 -16.18 16.53 -48.13
N SER A 98 -16.66 16.60 -46.89
CA SER A 98 -16.47 17.75 -46.01
C SER A 98 -15.07 17.77 -45.39
N ALA A 99 -14.58 18.98 -45.08
CA ALA A 99 -13.35 19.14 -44.30
C ALA A 99 -13.46 18.50 -42.90
N ALA A 100 -14.64 18.56 -42.28
CA ALA A 100 -14.90 17.95 -40.98
C ALA A 100 -14.69 16.43 -40.97
N TYR A 101 -15.08 15.73 -42.04
CA TYR A 101 -14.82 14.29 -42.19
C TYR A 101 -13.32 13.98 -42.21
N GLY A 102 -12.54 14.80 -42.93
CA GLY A 102 -11.08 14.71 -42.95
C GLY A 102 -10.46 14.86 -41.56
N ASP A 103 -10.88 15.89 -40.82
CA ASP A 103 -10.39 16.15 -39.46
C ASP A 103 -10.75 15.04 -38.47
N LEU A 104 -11.99 14.53 -38.53
CA LEU A 104 -12.43 13.41 -37.68
C LEU A 104 -11.64 12.14 -37.98
N THR A 105 -11.39 11.85 -39.26
CA THR A 105 -10.59 10.69 -39.69
C THR A 105 -9.16 10.80 -39.16
N ALA A 106 -8.55 11.98 -39.24
CA ALA A 106 -7.22 12.23 -38.70
C ALA A 106 -7.18 12.08 -37.17
N GLN A 107 -8.19 12.61 -36.45
CA GLN A 107 -8.32 12.43 -35.00
C GLN A 107 -8.48 10.96 -34.62
N ARG A 108 -9.29 10.19 -35.36
CA ARG A 108 -9.45 8.75 -35.14
C ARG A 108 -8.12 8.01 -35.29
N ASP A 109 -7.38 8.32 -36.34
CA ASP A 109 -6.11 7.64 -36.61
C ASP A 109 -5.04 8.01 -35.57
N ALA A 110 -4.99 9.26 -35.10
CA ALA A 110 -4.19 9.65 -33.95
C ALA A 110 -4.61 8.92 -32.67
N THR A 111 -5.91 8.87 -32.38
CA THR A 111 -6.45 8.17 -31.19
C THR A 111 -6.12 6.67 -31.22
N LYS A 112 -6.12 6.02 -32.40
CA LYS A 112 -5.69 4.61 -32.54
C LYS A 112 -4.22 4.41 -32.17
N GLN A 113 -3.35 5.34 -32.57
CA GLN A 113 -1.94 5.29 -32.20
C GLN A 113 -1.74 5.46 -30.70
N ASP A 114 -2.48 6.38 -30.08
CA ASP A 114 -2.41 6.61 -28.64
C ASP A 114 -2.99 5.43 -27.86
N LEU A 115 -4.09 4.81 -28.33
CA LEU A 115 -4.62 3.59 -27.75
C LEU A 115 -3.58 2.46 -27.77
N THR A 116 -2.84 2.31 -28.88
CA THR A 116 -1.77 1.30 -28.98
C THR A 116 -0.66 1.56 -27.96
N LYS A 117 -0.33 2.82 -27.67
CA LYS A 117 0.66 3.18 -26.64
C LYS A 117 0.10 2.89 -25.24
N ALA A 118 -1.15 3.26 -24.97
CA ALA A 118 -1.82 3.01 -23.69
C ALA A 118 -1.92 1.51 -23.38
N GLN A 119 -2.28 0.68 -24.36
CA GLN A 119 -2.31 -0.79 -24.19
C GLN A 119 -0.93 -1.39 -23.85
N LYS A 120 0.16 -0.81 -24.39
CA LYS A 120 1.52 -1.23 -24.01
C LYS A 120 1.85 -0.82 -22.58
N GLN A 121 1.41 0.35 -22.13
CA GLN A 121 1.59 0.81 -20.75
C GLN A 121 0.78 -0.04 -19.77
N GLU A 122 -0.49 -0.32 -20.08
CA GLU A 122 -1.34 -1.22 -19.31
C GLU A 122 -0.70 -2.60 -19.16
N ARG A 123 -0.21 -3.18 -20.26
CA ARG A 123 0.49 -4.46 -20.20
C ARG A 123 1.73 -4.40 -19.31
N ALA A 124 2.53 -3.35 -19.41
CA ALA A 124 3.71 -3.19 -18.58
C ALA A 124 3.35 -3.04 -17.09
N ALA A 125 2.30 -2.28 -16.77
CA ALA A 125 1.78 -2.14 -15.41
C ALA A 125 1.27 -3.48 -14.86
N TYR A 126 0.52 -4.24 -15.66
CA TYR A 126 0.07 -5.59 -15.30
C TYR A 126 1.23 -6.54 -15.06
N GLU A 127 2.25 -6.53 -15.92
CA GLU A 127 3.45 -7.36 -15.76
C GLU A 127 4.21 -6.97 -14.47
N ALA A 128 4.31 -5.68 -14.15
CA ALA A 128 4.93 -5.22 -12.91
C ALA A 128 4.15 -5.63 -11.66
N TRP A 129 2.84 -5.42 -11.63
CA TRP A 129 1.97 -5.82 -10.52
C TRP A 129 1.94 -7.34 -10.33
N SER A 130 1.76 -8.11 -11.41
CA SER A 130 1.69 -9.58 -11.33
C SER A 130 3.02 -10.24 -10.98
N ALA A 131 4.15 -9.61 -11.31
CA ALA A 131 5.48 -10.08 -10.92
C ALA A 131 5.82 -9.76 -9.46
N PHE A 132 5.14 -8.79 -8.84
CA PHE A 132 5.35 -8.45 -7.44
C PHE A 132 4.82 -9.55 -6.53
N LYS A 133 5.69 -10.06 -5.66
CA LYS A 133 5.35 -11.09 -4.66
C LYS A 133 5.77 -10.57 -3.29
N PRO A 134 4.82 -10.28 -2.38
CA PRO A 134 5.14 -9.94 -1.00
C PRO A 134 5.99 -11.02 -0.34
N ASP A 135 6.88 -10.63 0.57
CA ASP A 135 7.75 -11.57 1.28
C ASP A 135 6.93 -12.39 2.26
N ALA A 136 6.59 -13.62 1.86
CA ALA A 136 5.83 -14.55 2.69
C ALA A 136 6.57 -14.89 4.01
N GLU A 137 7.91 -14.86 4.01
CA GLU A 137 8.69 -15.08 5.22
C GLU A 137 8.60 -13.89 6.17
N LEU A 138 8.54 -12.66 5.65
CA LEU A 138 8.40 -11.44 6.45
C LEU A 138 7.15 -11.47 7.34
N ALA A 139 6.01 -11.91 6.82
CA ALA A 139 4.79 -12.08 7.60
C ALA A 139 4.97 -13.09 8.74
N GLY A 140 5.65 -14.21 8.46
CA GLY A 140 6.00 -15.24 9.45
C GLY A 140 6.96 -14.73 10.53
N GLN A 141 8.02 -14.02 10.13
CA GLN A 141 8.99 -13.39 11.02
C GLN A 141 8.31 -12.36 11.93
N ARG A 142 7.44 -11.52 11.38
CA ARG A 142 6.66 -10.53 12.14
C ARG A 142 5.77 -11.20 13.19
N LYS A 143 5.06 -12.26 12.84
CA LYS A 143 4.23 -13.04 13.78
C LYS A 143 5.07 -13.65 14.90
N LYS A 144 6.22 -14.22 14.56
CA LYS A 144 7.16 -14.81 15.53
C LYS A 144 7.71 -13.74 16.48
N ALA A 145 8.15 -12.59 15.95
CA ALA A 145 8.68 -11.48 16.75
C ALA A 145 7.63 -10.93 17.72
N ASN A 146 6.38 -10.76 17.28
CA ASN A 146 5.28 -10.34 18.15
C ASN A 146 5.01 -11.35 19.29
N THR A 147 5.12 -12.65 18.99
CA THR A 147 4.98 -13.71 20.01
C THR A 147 6.10 -13.61 21.06
N LEU A 148 7.34 -13.38 20.62
CA LEU A 148 8.48 -13.20 21.53
C LEU A 148 8.34 -11.93 22.38
N LEU A 149 7.90 -10.83 21.79
CA LEU A 149 7.62 -9.58 22.49
C LEU A 149 6.55 -9.81 23.58
N LYS A 150 5.41 -10.40 23.23
CA LYS A 150 4.33 -10.71 24.20
C LYS A 150 4.87 -11.53 25.38
N GLY A 151 5.63 -12.59 25.10
CA GLY A 151 6.23 -13.41 26.14
C GLY A 151 7.23 -12.66 27.03
N ALA A 152 8.06 -11.79 26.45
CA ALA A 152 9.00 -10.97 27.21
C ALA A 152 8.28 -9.92 28.07
N THR A 153 7.23 -9.29 27.55
CA THR A 153 6.40 -8.32 28.28
C THR A 153 5.67 -8.99 29.45
N THR A 154 5.14 -10.20 29.26
CA THR A 154 4.56 -10.98 30.37
C THR A 154 5.58 -11.25 31.46
N ARG A 155 6.79 -11.71 31.12
CA ARG A 155 7.85 -11.97 32.11
C ARG A 155 8.23 -10.70 32.86
N LEU A 156 8.40 -9.59 32.15
CA LEU A 156 8.71 -8.29 32.74
C LEU A 156 7.63 -7.86 33.74
N ALA A 157 6.36 -7.97 33.37
CA ALA A 157 5.25 -7.64 34.25
C ALA A 157 5.24 -8.55 35.49
N THR A 158 5.50 -9.85 35.35
CA THR A 158 5.65 -10.76 36.50
C THR A 158 6.82 -10.36 37.40
N CYS A 159 7.96 -9.99 36.82
CA CYS A 159 9.13 -9.51 37.58
C CYS A 159 8.79 -8.26 38.39
N GLN A 160 8.14 -7.28 37.76
CA GLN A 160 7.71 -6.02 38.40
C GLN A 160 6.69 -6.26 39.52
N ASN A 161 5.72 -7.16 39.31
CA ASN A 161 4.70 -7.49 40.31
C ASN A 161 5.26 -8.28 41.52
N SER A 162 6.47 -8.85 41.39
CA SER A 162 7.16 -9.55 42.48
C SER A 162 8.07 -8.64 43.32
N LEU A 163 8.15 -7.34 42.98
CA LEU A 163 8.94 -6.38 43.74
C LEU A 163 8.18 -5.95 45.00
N PRO A 164 8.84 -5.86 46.16
CA PRO A 164 8.22 -5.27 47.34
C PRO A 164 7.86 -3.81 47.06
N ALA A 165 6.68 -3.40 47.52
CA ALA A 165 6.15 -2.05 47.40
C ALA A 165 7.01 -1.02 48.14
#